data_AF-A0A7C5M509-F1
#
_entry.id   AF-A0A7C5M509-F1
#
_cell.length_a   1.000
_cell.length_b   1.000
_cell.length_c   1.000
_cell.angle_alpha   90.00
_cell.angle_beta   90.00
_cell.angle_gamma   90.00
#
_symmetry.space_group_name_H-M   'P 1'
#
loop_
_entity.id
_entity.type
_entity.pdbx_description
1 polymer ?
#
loop_
_entity_poly.entity_id
_entity_poly.type
_entity_poly.pdbx_seq_one_letter_code
_entity_poly.pdbx_strand_id
1 'polypeptide(L)'
;MKRQEFLRTGLRLLVVSLPMGWALTGCYNNANEPAPQPPGNTGNCLDNGTTTSIGGNHGHSLTVPKADVQAGVTKTYSIQGSSGHNHQVTLTASHFASLQDNKSIQVTSTTDSGHSHSITVGCA
;
A
#
# COMPACT_ATOMS: atom_id res chain seq x y z
N MET A 1 2.29 -37.60 -11.28
CA MET A 1 2.29 -36.37 -12.09
C MET A 1 3.64 -36.24 -12.76
N LYS A 2 3.69 -36.38 -14.09
CA LYS A 2 4.93 -36.46 -14.88
C LYS A 2 5.38 -35.06 -15.29
N ARG A 3 6.68 -34.81 -15.12
CA ARG A 3 7.44 -33.64 -15.58
C ARG A 3 7.45 -33.63 -17.11
N GLN A 4 6.98 -32.56 -17.72
CA GLN A 4 7.15 -32.24 -19.14
C GLN A 4 7.08 -30.71 -19.27
N GLU A 5 7.86 -29.99 -20.05
CA GLU A 5 9.09 -30.21 -20.81
C GLU A 5 9.48 -28.75 -21.12
N PHE A 6 10.56 -28.26 -20.50
CA PHE A 6 11.09 -26.92 -20.74
C PHE A 6 11.85 -26.97 -22.06
N LEU A 7 11.24 -26.52 -23.15
CA LEU A 7 11.86 -26.59 -24.48
C LEU A 7 11.40 -25.46 -25.40
N ARG A 8 12.42 -24.77 -25.93
CA ARG A 8 12.54 -24.16 -27.28
C ARG A 8 12.61 -22.62 -27.36
N THR A 9 13.86 -22.15 -27.25
CA THR A 9 14.67 -21.60 -28.35
C THR A 9 13.97 -20.72 -29.41
N GLY A 10 14.43 -19.47 -29.56
CA GLY A 10 14.12 -18.63 -30.73
C GLY A 10 14.83 -17.28 -30.75
N LEU A 11 16.14 -17.29 -31.01
CA LEU A 11 16.98 -16.13 -31.32
C LEU A 11 16.52 -15.43 -32.62
N ARG A 12 16.30 -14.10 -32.61
CA ARG A 12 16.35 -13.25 -33.81
C ARG A 12 16.96 -11.88 -33.48
N LEU A 13 18.11 -11.61 -34.08
CA LEU A 13 18.92 -10.40 -34.01
C LEU A 13 18.99 -9.74 -35.40
N LEU A 14 19.36 -8.44 -35.41
CA LEU A 14 19.76 -7.53 -36.52
C LEU A 14 18.61 -6.67 -37.12
N VAL A 15 18.47 -5.35 -36.90
CA VAL A 15 19.34 -4.12 -36.82
C VAL A 15 19.43 -3.35 -38.15
N VAL A 16 19.48 -2.00 -38.04
CA VAL A 16 19.93 -0.94 -38.99
C VAL A 16 18.78 -0.14 -39.65
N SER A 17 18.70 1.20 -39.74
CA SER A 17 19.18 2.40 -38.98
C SER A 17 18.66 3.71 -39.66
N LEU A 18 18.17 4.68 -38.85
CA LEU A 18 18.37 6.17 -38.86
C LEU A 18 18.02 7.05 -40.10
N PRO A 19 17.89 8.41 -40.02
CA PRO A 19 18.15 9.38 -38.92
C PRO A 19 16.94 10.33 -38.67
N MET A 20 16.87 11.23 -37.66
CA MET A 20 17.57 12.51 -37.51
C MET A 20 16.89 13.15 -36.28
N GLY A 21 17.54 13.23 -35.11
CA GLY A 21 18.33 14.40 -34.73
C GLY A 21 17.45 15.38 -33.98
N TRP A 22 17.71 15.57 -32.68
CA TRP A 22 17.79 16.86 -31.98
C TRP A 22 18.73 16.59 -30.79
N ALA A 23 19.94 17.11 -30.90
CA ALA A 23 20.94 17.06 -29.85
C ALA A 23 20.85 18.36 -29.05
N LEU A 24 20.85 18.28 -27.72
CA LEU A 24 21.71 19.12 -26.90
C LEU A 24 22.21 18.31 -25.69
N THR A 25 23.53 18.34 -25.58
CA THR A 25 24.45 17.76 -24.61
C THR A 25 24.37 18.36 -23.22
N GLY A 26 24.60 17.54 -22.18
CA GLY A 26 24.92 18.03 -20.83
C GLY A 26 25.24 16.93 -19.81
N CYS A 27 26.51 16.54 -19.73
CA CYS A 27 27.25 16.01 -18.57
C CYS A 27 26.77 14.75 -17.80
N TYR A 28 27.55 13.69 -17.99
CA TYR A 28 27.78 12.55 -17.09
C TYR A 28 28.14 12.98 -15.65
N ASN A 29 27.53 12.36 -14.64
CA ASN A 29 28.15 11.91 -13.38
C ASN A 29 27.18 10.99 -12.61
N ASN A 30 27.68 9.87 -12.06
CA ASN A 30 26.91 8.89 -11.31
C ASN A 30 26.45 9.43 -9.95
N ALA A 31 25.14 9.41 -9.67
CA ALA A 31 24.59 9.25 -8.32
C ALA A 31 23.06 9.05 -8.37
N ASN A 32 22.61 7.81 -8.16
CA ASN A 32 21.42 7.47 -7.39
C ASN A 32 20.26 8.51 -7.37
N GLU A 33 19.57 8.69 -8.49
CA GLU A 33 18.32 9.44 -8.53
C GLU A 33 17.21 8.58 -7.89
N PRO A 34 16.61 8.98 -6.76
CA PRO A 34 15.47 8.26 -6.21
C PRO A 34 14.31 8.34 -7.21
N ALA A 35 13.69 7.19 -7.51
CA ALA A 35 12.43 7.18 -8.25
C ALA A 35 11.41 8.12 -7.60
N PRO A 36 10.50 8.75 -8.37
CA PRO A 36 9.45 9.60 -7.81
C PRO A 36 8.69 8.82 -6.72
N GLN A 37 8.86 9.22 -5.46
CA GLN A 37 8.09 8.61 -4.38
C GLN A 37 6.63 9.09 -4.53
N PRO A 38 5.63 8.19 -4.41
CA PRO A 38 4.23 8.61 -4.30
C PRO A 38 4.13 9.64 -3.16
N PRO A 39 3.19 10.61 -3.26
CA PRO A 39 3.13 11.77 -2.36
C PRO A 39 3.32 11.30 -0.92
N GLY A 40 4.47 11.69 -0.35
CA GLY A 40 4.86 11.26 0.98
C GLY A 40 3.77 11.71 1.93
N ASN A 41 3.15 10.75 2.62
CA ASN A 41 2.28 11.05 3.72
C ASN A 41 3.16 11.76 4.76
N THR A 42 3.06 13.10 4.86
CA THR A 42 3.87 13.90 5.79
C THR A 42 3.49 13.67 7.25
N GLY A 43 2.45 12.88 7.49
CA GLY A 43 1.99 12.52 8.82
C GLY A 43 2.93 11.54 9.53
N ASN A 44 2.91 11.56 10.86
CA ASN A 44 3.70 10.66 11.70
C ASN A 44 2.80 9.89 12.65
N CYS A 45 2.75 8.57 12.50
CA CYS A 45 1.81 7.73 13.24
C CYS A 45 2.14 7.63 14.73
N LEU A 46 3.40 7.79 15.11
CA LEU A 46 3.87 7.74 16.50
C LEU A 46 3.69 9.08 17.24
N ASP A 47 3.65 10.19 16.50
CA ASP A 47 3.48 11.52 17.06
C ASP A 47 2.02 11.97 17.01
N ASN A 48 1.41 11.93 15.82
CA ASN A 48 0.09 12.50 15.52
C ASN A 48 -1.03 11.45 15.50
N GLY A 49 -0.69 10.16 15.47
CA GLY A 49 -1.66 9.07 15.35
C GLY A 49 -2.04 8.76 13.90
N THR A 50 -3.18 8.11 13.69
CA THR A 50 -3.58 7.61 12.36
C THR A 50 -4.75 8.37 11.77
N THR A 51 -4.82 8.42 10.44
CA THR A 51 -6.01 8.76 9.67
C THR A 51 -6.55 7.51 8.96
N THR A 52 -7.86 7.43 8.78
CA THR A 52 -8.51 6.27 8.16
C THR A 52 -9.47 6.69 7.05
N SER A 53 -9.53 5.87 6.01
CA SER A 53 -10.51 6.00 4.92
C SER A 53 -11.12 4.63 4.65
N ILE A 54 -12.45 4.59 4.48
CA ILE A 54 -13.23 3.37 4.25
C ILE A 54 -13.92 3.51 2.89
N GLY A 55 -13.64 2.59 1.97
CA GLY A 55 -14.24 2.58 0.64
C GLY A 55 -15.71 2.16 0.68
N GLY A 56 -16.59 2.86 -0.04
CA GLY A 56 -18.04 2.59 0.00
C GLY A 56 -18.67 2.85 1.37
N ASN A 57 -18.07 3.73 2.17
CA ASN A 57 -18.50 3.99 3.54
C ASN A 57 -19.93 4.53 3.59
N HIS A 58 -20.77 3.90 4.40
CA HIS A 58 -22.16 4.29 4.63
C HIS A 58 -22.48 4.46 6.13
N GLY A 59 -21.46 4.76 6.95
CA GLY A 59 -21.61 5.01 8.40
C GLY A 59 -20.56 4.34 9.27
N HIS A 60 -19.65 3.58 8.68
CA HIS A 60 -18.54 2.93 9.36
C HIS A 60 -17.47 3.94 9.78
N SER A 61 -16.77 3.61 10.87
CA SER A 61 -15.66 4.39 11.39
C SER A 61 -14.62 3.46 12.01
N LEU A 62 -13.34 3.74 11.73
CA LEU A 62 -12.21 3.06 12.35
C LEU A 62 -11.33 4.11 13.03
N THR A 63 -11.10 3.92 14.33
CA THR A 63 -10.08 4.64 15.09
C THR A 63 -8.98 3.66 15.47
N VAL A 64 -7.75 3.93 15.02
CA VAL A 64 -6.55 3.18 15.45
C VAL A 64 -5.76 4.09 16.40
N PRO A 65 -5.81 3.84 17.72
CA PRO A 65 -5.08 4.66 18.67
C PRO A 65 -3.57 4.60 18.43
N LYS A 66 -2.91 5.73 18.66
CA LYS A 66 -1.44 5.83 18.65
C LYS A 66 -0.76 4.80 19.55
N ALA A 67 -1.36 4.50 20.70
CA ALA A 67 -0.85 3.49 21.63
C ALA A 67 -0.83 2.08 21.01
N ASP A 68 -1.80 1.75 20.16
CA ASP A 68 -1.83 0.45 19.48
C ASP A 68 -0.76 0.39 18.37
N VAL A 69 -0.50 1.52 17.68
CA VAL A 69 0.64 1.63 16.76
C VAL A 69 1.97 1.45 17.49
N GLN A 70 2.14 2.08 18.65
CA GLN A 70 3.35 1.93 19.47
C GLN A 70 3.51 0.49 19.99
N ALA A 71 2.42 -0.16 20.40
CA ALA A 71 2.47 -1.52 20.92
C ALA A 71 2.82 -2.55 19.83
N GLY A 72 2.39 -2.33 18.58
CA GLY A 72 2.79 -3.18 17.45
C GLY A 72 2.24 -4.60 17.50
N VAL A 73 1.17 -4.83 18.27
CA VAL A 73 0.58 -6.17 18.50
C VAL A 73 -0.72 -6.33 17.72
N THR A 74 -0.93 -7.52 17.16
CA THR A 74 -2.14 -7.84 16.40
C THR A 74 -3.41 -7.52 17.19
N LYS A 75 -4.35 -6.81 16.57
CA LYS A 75 -5.61 -6.39 17.18
C LYS A 75 -6.74 -6.35 16.16
N THR A 76 -7.94 -6.71 16.61
CA THR A 76 -9.17 -6.65 15.82
C THR A 76 -10.05 -5.52 16.32
N TYR A 77 -10.57 -4.71 15.39
CA TYR A 77 -11.42 -3.56 15.66
C TYR A 77 -12.79 -3.77 15.04
N SER A 78 -13.83 -3.40 15.78
CA SER A 78 -15.16 -3.13 15.22
C SER A 78 -15.11 -1.83 14.43
N ILE A 79 -15.74 -1.81 13.25
CA ILE A 79 -15.86 -0.59 12.44
C ILE A 79 -17.30 -0.12 12.27
N GLN A 80 -18.25 -0.59 13.09
CA GLN A 80 -19.67 -0.26 12.97
C GLN A 80 -19.93 1.25 12.83
N GLY A 81 -19.31 2.09 13.66
CA GLY A 81 -19.61 3.52 13.68
C GLY A 81 -21.10 3.77 13.94
N SER A 82 -21.74 4.52 13.04
CA SER A 82 -23.20 4.75 13.01
C SER A 82 -23.95 3.83 12.02
N SER A 83 -23.28 2.86 11.40
CA SER A 83 -23.91 1.91 10.49
C SER A 83 -24.88 0.97 11.21
N GLY A 84 -25.89 0.50 10.48
CA GLY A 84 -26.89 -0.45 10.96
C GLY A 84 -26.36 -1.88 11.16
N HIS A 85 -25.14 -2.18 10.71
CA HIS A 85 -24.47 -3.47 10.90
C HIS A 85 -22.97 -3.28 11.15
N ASN A 86 -22.29 -4.36 11.53
CA ASN A 86 -20.88 -4.29 11.93
C ASN A 86 -19.97 -5.08 10.98
N HIS A 87 -18.77 -4.58 10.77
CA HIS A 87 -17.66 -5.36 10.26
C HIS A 87 -16.48 -5.29 11.23
N GLN A 88 -15.58 -6.25 11.11
CA GLN A 88 -14.35 -6.26 11.87
C GLN A 88 -13.15 -6.13 10.94
N VAL A 89 -12.09 -5.50 11.41
CA VAL A 89 -10.81 -5.41 10.72
C VAL A 89 -9.70 -5.84 11.67
N THR A 90 -8.82 -6.72 11.21
CA THR A 90 -7.66 -7.15 11.98
C THR A 90 -6.41 -6.47 11.44
N LEU A 91 -5.75 -5.68 12.28
CA LEU A 91 -4.42 -5.16 12.01
C LEU A 91 -3.40 -6.07 12.68
N THR A 92 -2.46 -6.60 11.89
CA THR A 92 -1.42 -7.51 12.37
C THR A 92 -0.21 -6.71 12.87
N ALA A 93 0.72 -7.40 13.54
CA ALA A 93 2.01 -6.81 13.89
C ALA A 93 2.76 -6.21 12.67
N SER A 94 2.69 -6.84 11.49
CA SER A 94 3.31 -6.30 10.27
C SER A 94 2.64 -5.04 9.74
N HIS A 95 1.33 -4.92 9.91
CA HIS A 95 0.60 -3.68 9.60
C HIS A 95 1.04 -2.55 10.51
N PHE A 96 1.16 -2.81 11.82
CA PHE A 96 1.66 -1.81 12.75
C PHE A 96 3.12 -1.43 12.49
N ALA A 97 3.99 -2.39 12.16
CA ALA A 97 5.37 -2.09 11.75
C ALA A 97 5.41 -1.14 10.53
N SER A 98 4.50 -1.33 9.57
CA SER A 98 4.38 -0.42 8.42
C SER A 98 3.95 0.99 8.84
N LEU A 99 3.01 1.10 9.77
CA LEU A 99 2.57 2.39 10.33
C LEU A 99 3.67 3.06 11.17
N GLN A 100 4.47 2.30 11.92
CA GLN A 100 5.65 2.79 12.65
C GLN A 100 6.71 3.36 11.71
N ASP A 101 6.84 2.79 10.50
CA ASP A 101 7.67 3.32 9.40
C ASP A 101 7.02 4.51 8.67
N ASN A 102 5.91 5.04 9.17
CA ASN A 102 5.09 6.09 8.56
C ASN A 102 4.56 5.75 7.14
N LYS A 103 4.39 4.46 6.85
CA LYS A 103 3.76 3.98 5.60
C LYS A 103 2.27 3.78 5.81
N SER A 104 1.50 3.95 4.75
CA SER A 104 0.07 3.60 4.76
C SER A 104 -0.12 2.10 4.50
N ILE A 105 -1.19 1.54 5.05
CA ILE A 105 -1.62 0.15 4.82
C ILE A 105 -3.02 0.15 4.18
N GLN A 106 -3.33 -0.92 3.46
CA GLN A 106 -4.68 -1.21 3.00
C GLN A 106 -5.08 -2.61 3.47
N VAL A 107 -6.28 -2.72 4.05
CA VAL A 107 -6.82 -3.95 4.62
C VAL A 107 -8.29 -4.07 4.25
N THR A 108 -8.80 -5.31 4.23
CA THR A 108 -10.22 -5.58 3.97
C THR A 108 -10.91 -5.99 5.26
N SER A 109 -12.12 -5.49 5.50
CA SER A 109 -12.94 -5.91 6.63
C SER A 109 -13.47 -7.34 6.44
N THR A 110 -14.02 -7.92 7.51
CA THR A 110 -14.88 -9.11 7.39
C THR A 110 -16.09 -8.82 6.50
N THR A 111 -16.62 -9.87 5.88
CA THR A 111 -17.91 -9.79 5.19
C THR A 111 -19.03 -9.88 6.21
N ASP A 112 -19.92 -8.90 6.22
CA ASP A 112 -21.18 -8.90 6.97
C ASP A 112 -22.26 -8.28 6.09
N SER A 113 -23.53 -8.64 6.29
CA SER A 113 -24.66 -8.07 5.54
C SER A 113 -24.44 -8.04 4.01
N GLY A 114 -23.75 -9.07 3.49
CA GLY A 114 -23.53 -9.28 2.06
C GLY A 114 -22.34 -8.52 1.42
N HIS A 115 -21.53 -7.75 2.15
CA HIS A 115 -20.37 -7.06 1.58
C HIS A 115 -19.23 -6.82 2.57
N SER A 116 -18.13 -6.23 2.10
CA SER A 116 -16.97 -5.83 2.89
C SER A 116 -16.44 -4.48 2.42
N HIS A 117 -15.57 -3.86 3.22
CA HIS A 117 -14.93 -2.59 2.91
C HIS A 117 -13.43 -2.74 2.74
N SER A 118 -12.87 -2.05 1.72
CA SER A 118 -11.44 -1.76 1.65
C SER A 118 -11.13 -0.53 2.51
N ILE A 119 -10.17 -0.65 3.40
CA ILE A 119 -9.84 0.35 4.42
C ILE A 119 -8.38 0.73 4.24
N THR A 120 -8.12 2.02 4.11
CA THR A 120 -6.76 2.58 4.13
C THR A 120 -6.51 3.22 5.49
N VAL A 121 -5.39 2.88 6.12
CA VAL A 121 -4.91 3.51 7.36
C VAL A 121 -3.56 4.15 7.04
N GLY A 122 -3.45 5.46 7.29
CA GLY A 122 -2.24 6.25 7.13
C GLY A 122 -1.91 7.02 8.41
N CYS A 123 -0.87 7.85 8.36
CA CYS A 123 -0.49 8.69 9.48
C CYS A 123 -1.14 10.08 9.38
N ALA A 124 -1.52 10.63 10.53
CA ALA A 124 -2.07 11.98 10.66
C ALA A 124 -1.00 13.07 10.59
#